data_AF-A0A3N4J601-F1
#
_entry.id   AF-A0A3N4J601-F1
#
_cell.length_a   1.000
_cell.length_b   1.000
_cell.length_c   1.000
_cell.angle_alpha   90.00
_cell.angle_beta   90.00
_cell.angle_gamma   90.00
#
_symmetry.space_group_name_H-M   'P 1'
#
loop_
_entity.id
_entity.type
_entity.pdbx_description
1 polymer ?
#
loop_
_entity_poly.entity_id
_entity_poly.type
_entity_poly.pdbx_seq_one_letter_code
_entity_poly.pdbx_strand_id
1 'polypeptide(L)'
;MICGFDEEGRKMEDGGGVEMMGNVMWLSTELDVKNREKKKRNELYLSSSYDLIPPPSMNGRARLLSLQKFNKEYPAGVHKRSKEYGKVFVYRRGCNPRTATYMSEFVWGGYRRPGRRMLLRLGEMVYHRTKVVKQGE
;
A
#
# COMPACT_ATOMS: atom_id res chain seq x y z
N MET A 1 -3.37 -1.17 -3.13
CA MET A 1 -4.54 -0.33 -2.78
C MET A 1 -5.08 0.27 -4.07
N ILE A 2 -6.36 0.07 -4.41
CA ILE A 2 -6.92 0.57 -5.69
C ILE A 2 -7.15 2.08 -5.59
N CYS A 3 -6.54 2.84 -6.50
CA CYS A 3 -6.60 4.29 -6.58
C CYS A 3 -7.59 4.79 -7.65
N GLY A 4 -7.90 3.96 -8.64
CA GLY A 4 -8.85 4.26 -9.71
C GLY A 4 -8.91 3.12 -10.74
N PHE A 5 -9.79 3.27 -11.72
CA PHE A 5 -9.83 2.45 -12.91
C PHE A 5 -9.57 3.37 -14.10
N ASP A 6 -8.71 2.94 -15.01
CA ASP A 6 -8.33 3.65 -16.22
C ASP A 6 -8.72 2.78 -17.42
N GLU A 7 -9.41 3.37 -18.39
CA GLU A 7 -9.89 2.68 -19.61
C GLU A 7 -8.86 2.70 -20.73
N GLU A 8 -7.63 3.16 -20.50
CA GLU A 8 -6.57 3.27 -21.53
C GLU A 8 -5.70 2.00 -21.65
N GLY A 9 -6.08 0.90 -21.00
CA GLY A 9 -5.32 -0.35 -21.01
C GLY A 9 -5.31 -1.03 -22.36
N ARG A 10 -4.10 -1.34 -22.87
CA ARG A 10 -3.76 -2.20 -24.02
C ARG A 10 -4.95 -2.62 -24.91
N LYS A 11 -4.95 -2.18 -26.17
CA LYS A 11 -5.85 -2.71 -27.21
C LYS A 11 -5.78 -4.24 -27.21
N MET A 12 -6.93 -4.91 -27.10
CA MET A 12 -6.98 -6.36 -27.24
C MET A 12 -6.57 -6.74 -28.67
N GLU A 13 -5.79 -7.82 -28.82
CA GLU A 13 -5.27 -8.26 -30.12
C GLU A 13 -6.38 -8.67 -31.11
N ASP A 14 -7.59 -8.99 -30.61
CA ASP A 14 -8.72 -9.49 -31.40
C ASP A 14 -9.78 -8.43 -31.77
N GLY A 15 -9.41 -7.14 -31.82
CA GLY A 15 -10.31 -6.08 -32.31
C GLY A 15 -11.48 -5.71 -31.37
N GLY A 16 -11.50 -6.26 -30.15
CA GLY A 16 -12.51 -5.98 -29.13
C GLY A 16 -12.05 -4.96 -28.08
N GLY A 17 -12.45 -3.70 -28.20
CA GLY A 17 -12.46 -2.72 -27.11
C GLY A 17 -11.11 -2.39 -26.43
N VAL A 18 -11.19 -1.55 -25.39
CA VAL A 18 -10.05 -1.18 -24.54
C VAL A 18 -10.17 -1.93 -23.22
N GLU A 19 -9.08 -2.52 -22.73
CA GLU A 19 -9.10 -3.31 -21.50
C GLU A 19 -9.09 -2.37 -20.28
N MET A 20 -10.12 -2.46 -19.43
CA MET A 20 -10.17 -1.69 -18.18
C MET A 20 -9.04 -2.15 -17.25
N MET A 21 -8.24 -1.21 -16.74
CA MET A 21 -7.14 -1.47 -15.82
C MET A 21 -7.40 -0.82 -14.48
N GLY A 22 -7.06 -1.49 -13.38
CA GLY A 22 -7.04 -0.92 -12.05
C GLY A 22 -5.68 -0.29 -11.75
N ASN A 23 -5.66 1.00 -11.41
CA ASN A 23 -4.47 1.67 -10.90
C ASN A 23 -4.31 1.37 -9.41
N VAL A 24 -3.21 0.73 -9.05
CA VAL A 24 -2.96 0.20 -7.71
C VAL A 24 -1.68 0.77 -7.14
N MET A 25 -1.79 1.47 -6.00
CA MET A 25 -0.65 1.87 -5.19
C MET A 25 -0.14 0.67 -4.38
N TRP A 26 1.18 0.45 -4.41
CA TRP A 26 1.82 -0.66 -3.73
C TRP A 26 2.10 -0.40 -2.26
N LEU A 27 1.94 -1.47 -1.48
CA LEU A 27 2.35 -1.54 -0.09
C LEU A 27 3.56 -2.46 -0.01
N SER A 28 4.63 -2.01 0.64
CA SER A 28 5.80 -2.82 0.90
C SER A 28 5.67 -3.52 2.25
N THR A 29 6.10 -4.77 2.30
CA THR A 29 6.29 -5.53 3.53
C THR A 29 7.67 -5.25 4.13
N GLU A 30 7.92 -5.76 5.32
CA GLU A 30 9.26 -5.78 5.92
C GLU A 30 10.27 -6.62 5.12
N LEU A 31 9.82 -7.52 4.26
CA LEU A 31 10.70 -8.32 3.40
C LEU A 31 11.27 -7.46 2.26
N ASP A 32 10.49 -6.49 1.78
CA ASP A 32 10.86 -5.60 0.67
C ASP A 32 11.86 -4.50 1.08
N VAL A 33 11.97 -4.23 2.39
CA VAL A 33 12.92 -3.24 2.92
C VAL A 33 14.32 -3.85 3.03
N LYS A 34 15.29 -3.23 2.37
CA LYS A 34 16.71 -3.67 2.39
C LYS A 34 17.35 -3.67 3.79
N ASN A 35 16.99 -2.72 4.67
CA ASN A 35 17.58 -2.62 6.00
C ASN A 35 16.85 -3.52 7.02
N ARG A 36 17.57 -4.53 7.54
CA ARG A 36 17.04 -5.54 8.46
C ARG A 36 16.77 -5.03 9.87
N GLU A 37 17.49 -4.02 10.35
CA GLU A 37 17.35 -3.54 11.74
C GLU A 37 16.07 -2.71 11.96
N LYS A 38 15.50 -2.16 10.90
CA LYS A 38 14.27 -1.34 10.97
C LYS A 38 12.99 -2.14 10.69
N LYS A 39 13.07 -3.46 10.57
CA LYS A 39 11.93 -4.35 10.27
C LYS A 39 11.00 -4.47 11.48
N LYS A 40 9.71 -4.21 11.25
CA LYS A 40 8.62 -4.47 12.20
C LYS A 40 7.68 -5.50 11.58
N ARG A 41 7.40 -6.59 12.32
CA ARG A 41 6.52 -7.67 11.87
C ARG A 41 5.09 -7.16 11.68
N ASN A 42 4.40 -7.62 10.64
CA ASN A 42 3.01 -7.29 10.30
C ASN A 42 2.73 -5.80 9.99
N GLU A 43 3.77 -5.01 9.68
CA GLU A 43 3.65 -3.62 9.26
C GLU A 43 3.78 -3.52 7.74
N LEU A 44 2.75 -2.95 7.09
CA LEU A 44 2.84 -2.55 5.70
C LEU A 44 3.23 -1.08 5.59
N TYR A 45 4.14 -0.78 4.66
CA TYR A 45 4.62 0.56 4.38
C TYR A 45 4.03 1.06 3.06
N LEU A 46 3.58 2.32 3.04
CA LEU A 46 3.10 2.93 1.82
C LEU A 46 4.30 3.26 0.95
N SER A 47 4.29 2.79 -0.28
CA SER A 47 5.25 3.21 -1.28
C SER A 47 4.61 4.25 -2.21
N SER A 48 5.44 5.07 -2.86
CA SER A 48 5.00 5.94 -3.95
C SER A 48 4.94 5.21 -5.30
N SER A 49 4.94 3.87 -5.30
CA SER A 49 4.91 3.06 -6.51
C SER A 49 3.47 2.68 -6.88
N TYR A 50 3.18 2.73 -8.17
CA TYR A 50 1.87 2.41 -8.75
C TYR A 50 2.05 1.43 -9.90
N ASP A 51 1.11 0.51 -10.04
CA ASP A 51 1.00 -0.38 -11.19
C ASP A 51 -0.44 -0.42 -11.72
N LEU A 52 -0.56 -0.70 -13.02
CA LEU A 52 -1.83 -1.04 -13.65
C LEU A 52 -1.98 -2.57 -13.67
N ILE A 53 -3.07 -3.07 -13.09
CA ILE A 53 -3.39 -4.50 -13.11
C ILE A 53 -4.78 -4.74 -13.71
N PRO A 54 -4.99 -5.82 -14.46
CA PRO A 54 -6.31 -6.13 -14.98
C PRO A 54 -7.22 -6.63 -13.84
N PRO A 55 -8.54 -6.36 -13.87
CA PRO A 55 -9.46 -6.75 -12.82
C PRO A 55 -9.44 -8.24 -12.41
N PRO A 56 -9.24 -9.21 -13.33
CA PRO A 56 -9.11 -10.62 -12.97
C PRO A 56 -7.95 -10.94 -12.01
N SER A 57 -6.92 -10.09 -11.94
CA SER A 57 -5.79 -10.28 -11.02
C SER A 57 -6.08 -9.85 -9.56
N MET A 58 -7.26 -9.28 -9.28
CA MET A 58 -7.61 -8.80 -7.94
C MET A 58 -8.23 -9.91 -7.05
N ASN A 59 -7.41 -10.48 -6.17
CA ASN A 59 -7.79 -11.65 -5.34
C ASN A 59 -8.55 -11.34 -4.03
N GLY A 60 -9.21 -10.18 -3.94
CA GLY A 60 -10.08 -9.84 -2.81
C GLY A 60 -9.70 -8.55 -2.07
N ARG A 61 -10.25 -8.39 -0.85
CA ARG A 61 -10.14 -7.16 -0.05
C ARG A 61 -9.35 -7.40 1.23
N ALA A 62 -8.37 -6.53 1.46
CA ALA A 62 -7.64 -6.43 2.72
C ALA A 62 -8.14 -5.24 3.56
N ARG A 63 -8.00 -5.34 4.89
CA ARG A 63 -8.29 -4.29 5.86
C ARG A 63 -6.98 -3.66 6.33
N LEU A 64 -6.89 -2.33 6.25
CA LEU A 64 -5.78 -1.54 6.81
C LEU A 64 -6.27 -0.84 8.08
N LEU A 65 -5.57 -1.09 9.19
CA LEU A 65 -5.87 -0.52 10.50
C LEU A 65 -4.73 0.35 11.00
N SER A 66 -5.05 1.35 11.83
CA SER A 66 -4.05 1.99 12.67
C SER A 66 -3.56 1.02 13.73
N LEU A 67 -2.35 1.23 14.25
CA LEU A 67 -1.77 0.38 15.29
C LEU A 67 -2.67 0.29 16.53
N GLN A 68 -3.21 1.42 17.00
CA GLN A 68 -4.12 1.45 18.15
C GLN A 68 -5.38 0.60 17.91
N LYS A 69 -5.99 0.73 16.72
CA LYS A 69 -7.20 -0.03 16.37
C LYS A 69 -6.90 -1.52 16.21
N PHE A 70 -5.77 -1.87 15.61
CA PHE A 70 -5.32 -3.25 15.52
C PHE A 70 -5.10 -3.86 16.91
N ASN A 71 -4.39 -3.18 17.81
CA ASN A 71 -4.15 -3.69 19.16
C ASN A 71 -5.45 -3.82 19.97
N LYS A 72 -6.45 -2.97 19.72
CA LYS A 72 -7.78 -3.06 20.33
C LYS A 72 -8.60 -4.25 19.79
N GLU A 73 -8.61 -4.45 18.47
CA GLU A 73 -9.39 -5.52 17.82
C GLU A 73 -8.71 -6.89 17.90
N TYR A 74 -7.37 -6.92 17.89
CA TYR A 74 -6.53 -8.12 17.84
C TYR A 74 -5.41 -8.05 18.89
N PRO A 75 -5.74 -8.03 20.20
CA PRO A 75 -4.75 -7.88 21.27
C PRO A 75 -3.69 -9.00 21.28
N ALA A 76 -4.05 -10.21 20.84
CA ALA A 76 -3.15 -11.36 20.68
C ALA A 76 -2.70 -11.56 19.21
N GLY A 77 -2.94 -10.58 18.33
CA GLY A 77 -2.78 -10.71 16.88
C GLY A 77 -3.92 -11.46 16.20
N VAL A 78 -3.85 -11.55 14.87
CA VAL A 78 -4.89 -12.20 14.06
C VAL A 78 -4.71 -13.71 14.13
N HIS A 79 -5.73 -14.40 14.65
CA HIS A 79 -5.70 -15.85 14.82
C HIS A 79 -5.60 -16.59 13.46
N LYS A 80 -4.71 -17.59 13.35
CA LYS A 80 -4.45 -18.32 12.08
C LYS A 80 -5.68 -18.98 11.45
N ARG A 81 -6.63 -19.41 12.29
CA ARG A 81 -7.90 -20.03 11.85
C ARG A 81 -9.01 -19.02 11.51
N SER A 82 -8.78 -17.72 11.75
CA SER A 82 -9.75 -16.69 11.42
C SER A 82 -9.81 -16.44 9.91
N LYS A 83 -10.99 -16.11 9.39
CA LYS A 83 -11.19 -15.67 8.00
C LYS A 83 -10.42 -14.41 7.65
N GLU A 84 -9.99 -13.67 8.67
CA GLU A 84 -9.24 -12.42 8.57
C GLU A 84 -7.72 -12.61 8.55
N TYR A 85 -7.23 -13.83 8.80
CA TYR A 85 -5.82 -14.15 8.73
C TYR A 85 -5.26 -13.84 7.34
N GLY A 86 -4.12 -13.12 7.29
CA GLY A 86 -3.52 -12.65 6.04
C GLY A 86 -4.29 -11.54 5.31
N LYS A 87 -5.37 -11.00 5.91
CA LYS A 87 -6.20 -9.95 5.31
C LYS A 87 -6.26 -8.68 6.13
N VAL A 88 -5.67 -8.65 7.32
CA VAL A 88 -5.63 -7.48 8.20
C VAL A 88 -4.19 -7.07 8.38
N PHE A 89 -3.91 -5.81 8.07
CA PHE A 89 -2.57 -5.25 8.12
C PHE A 89 -2.55 -3.94 8.91
N VAL A 90 -1.43 -3.69 9.58
CA VAL A 90 -1.19 -2.43 10.27
C VAL A 90 -0.47 -1.48 9.35
N TYR A 91 -0.91 -0.24 9.39
CA TYR A 91 -0.29 0.85 8.64
C TYR A 91 0.11 1.98 9.59
N ARG A 92 1.39 2.37 9.56
CA ARG A 92 1.94 3.42 10.43
C ARG A 92 2.65 4.54 9.69
N ARG A 93 3.24 4.27 8.52
CA ARG A 93 4.11 5.22 7.82
C ARG A 93 4.35 4.83 6.35
N GLY A 94 4.77 5.82 5.57
CA GLY A 94 5.35 5.61 4.25
C GLY A 94 6.83 5.22 4.32
N CYS A 95 7.30 4.52 3.30
CA CYS A 95 8.69 4.11 3.16
C CYS A 95 9.12 4.13 1.69
N ASN A 96 10.36 4.51 1.45
CA ASN A 96 11.08 4.11 0.25
C ASN A 96 11.85 2.80 0.54
N PRO A 97 11.36 1.64 0.08
CA PRO A 97 11.94 0.34 0.43
C PRO A 97 13.36 0.16 -0.09
N ARG A 98 13.74 0.86 -1.18
CA ARG A 98 15.08 0.80 -1.77
C ARG A 98 16.14 1.44 -0.87
N THR A 99 15.79 2.52 -0.19
CA THR A 99 16.72 3.32 0.61
C THR A 99 16.48 3.17 2.10
N ALA A 100 15.42 2.45 2.50
CA ALA A 100 14.95 2.34 3.88
C ALA A 100 14.73 3.71 4.54
N THR A 101 14.24 4.67 3.75
CA THR A 101 13.87 6.01 4.22
C THR A 101 12.40 6.01 4.61
N TYR A 102 12.10 6.36 5.85
CA TYR A 102 10.75 6.32 6.40
C TYR A 102 10.22 7.73 6.66
N MET A 103 8.93 7.91 6.47
CA MET A 103 8.22 9.07 7.00
C MET A 103 8.04 8.95 8.52
N SER A 104 7.76 10.08 9.16
CA SER A 104 7.15 10.11 10.50
C SER A 104 5.87 9.28 10.53
N GLU A 105 5.57 8.70 11.68
CA GLU A 105 4.33 7.96 11.88
C GLU A 105 3.11 8.85 11.71
N PHE A 106 2.05 8.31 11.13
CA PHE A 106 0.76 8.97 11.10
C PHE A 106 -0.37 7.99 11.37
N VAL A 107 -1.44 8.51 11.96
CA VAL A 107 -2.61 7.71 12.30
C VAL A 107 -3.47 7.54 11.06
N TRP A 108 -3.55 6.32 10.53
CA TRP A 108 -4.55 6.00 9.51
C TRP A 108 -5.95 6.11 10.11
N GLY A 109 -6.75 7.06 9.62
CA GLY A 109 -8.07 7.42 10.14
C GLY A 109 -9.17 6.35 9.96
N GLY A 110 -8.82 5.08 9.75
CA GLY A 110 -9.78 3.97 9.70
C GLY A 110 -10.77 4.03 8.53
N TYR A 111 -10.47 4.82 7.48
CA TYR A 111 -11.33 4.94 6.31
C TYR A 111 -11.53 3.57 5.66
N ARG A 112 -12.79 3.10 5.62
CA ARG A 112 -13.16 1.86 4.91
C ARG A 112 -12.93 1.98 3.41
N ARG A 113 -13.06 3.20 2.86
CA ARG A 113 -12.87 3.54 1.45
C ARG A 113 -12.28 4.96 1.33
N PRO A 114 -10.95 5.14 1.37
CA PRO A 114 -10.34 6.44 1.07
C PRO A 114 -10.64 6.83 -0.38
N GLY A 115 -10.94 8.09 -0.63
CA GLY A 115 -11.20 8.60 -1.99
C GLY A 115 -9.92 8.71 -2.82
N ARG A 116 -10.04 8.62 -4.16
CA ARG A 116 -8.92 8.72 -5.12
C ARG A 116 -7.96 9.87 -4.82
N ARG A 117 -8.48 11.09 -4.60
CA ARG A 117 -7.66 12.28 -4.33
C ARG A 117 -6.80 12.14 -3.07
N MET A 118 -7.34 11.51 -2.02
CA MET A 118 -6.59 11.27 -0.78
C MET A 118 -5.45 10.27 -1.03
N LEU A 119 -5.71 9.22 -1.81
CA LEU A 119 -4.70 8.22 -2.13
C LEU A 119 -3.56 8.77 -2.99
N LEU A 120 -3.88 9.63 -3.95
CA LEU A 120 -2.87 10.32 -4.76
C LEU A 120 -2.02 11.26 -3.89
N ARG A 121 -2.65 12.10 -3.06
CA ARG A 121 -1.92 12.98 -2.12
C ARG A 121 -1.04 12.21 -1.15
N LEU A 122 -1.50 11.06 -0.68
CA LEU A 122 -0.70 10.19 0.18
C LEU A 122 0.55 9.69 -0.55
N GLY A 123 0.42 9.23 -1.80
CA GLY A 123 1.57 8.81 -2.60
C GLY A 123 2.55 9.94 -2.86
N GLU A 124 2.07 11.14 -3.18
CA GLU A 124 2.91 12.35 -3.33
C GLU A 124 3.63 12.68 -2.01
N MET A 125 2.93 12.65 -0.88
CA MET A 125 3.55 12.87 0.43
C MET A 125 4.64 11.85 0.74
N VAL A 126 4.41 10.57 0.42
CA VAL A 126 5.44 9.51 0.56
C VAL A 126 6.63 9.83 -0.33
N TYR A 127 6.39 10.13 -1.61
CA TYR A 127 7.45 10.45 -2.55
C TYR A 127 8.32 11.60 -2.04
N HIS A 128 7.72 12.75 -1.72
CA HIS A 128 8.47 13.93 -1.31
C HIS A 128 9.21 13.76 0.01
N ARG A 129 8.63 13.04 0.98
CA ARG A 129 9.24 12.84 2.31
C ARG A 129 10.22 11.67 2.38
N THR A 130 10.29 10.83 1.35
CA THR A 130 11.21 9.68 1.28
C THR A 130 12.13 9.72 0.06
N LYS A 131 12.10 10.83 -0.70
CA LYS A 131 13.04 11.09 -1.78
C LYS A 131 14.44 11.23 -1.19
N VAL A 132 15.39 10.51 -1.76
CA VAL A 132 16.81 10.71 -1.46
C VAL A 132 17.22 12.04 -2.05
N VAL A 133 17.60 12.98 -1.19
CA VAL A 133 18.32 14.17 -1.60
C VAL A 133 19.77 13.73 -1.77
N LYS A 134 20.31 13.75 -2.99
CA LYS A 134 21.76 13.70 -3.18
C LYS A 134 22.30 14.97 -2.52
N GLN A 135 22.98 14.86 -1.39
CA GLN A 135 23.91 15.91 -0.97
C GLN A 135 25.02 15.87 -2.01
N GLY A 136 25.10 16.91 -2.84
CA GLY A 136 26.24 17.11 -3.73
C GLY A 136 27.46 17.36 -2.84
N GLU A 137 28.48 16.53 -3.02
CA GLU A 137 29.85 16.86 -2.64
C GLU A 137 30.41 17.93 -3.60
#